data_AF-B7PY79-F1
#
_entry.id   AF-B7PY79-F1
#
_cell.length_a   1.000
_cell.length_b   1.000
_cell.length_c   1.000
_cell.angle_alpha   90.00
_cell.angle_beta   90.00
_cell.angle_gamma   90.00
#
_symmetry.space_group_name_H-M   'P 1'
#
loop_
_entity.id
_entity.type
_entity.pdbx_description
1 polymer ?
#
loop_
_entity_poly.entity_id
_entity_poly.type
_entity_poly.pdbx_seq_one_letter_code
_entity_poly.pdbx_strand_id
1 'polypeptide(L)'
;MAARMWFVCRAARAAAFFPNFVANTPSLSARSYKSAVSLDKIYPDSDLNHVKPVEAPQSTNEVFSGYIPMNRVEVRENNPGNPFRVELRVHLDSAEWIPQSGRDRLKKLAKVYIDADGKLVVSSDKTKKKLVNVADCVDKQLTEEKDKAS
;
A
#
# COMPACT_ATOMS: atom_id res chain seq x y z
N MET A 1 59.38 -38.56 14.28
CA MET A 1 59.37 -39.56 15.37
C MET A 1 59.88 -38.88 16.63
N ALA A 2 58.99 -38.45 17.54
CA ALA A 2 59.28 -38.19 18.96
C ALA A 2 57.99 -37.68 19.63
N ALA A 3 57.59 -38.41 20.67
CA ALA A 3 56.36 -38.27 21.42
C ALA A 3 56.27 -36.96 22.20
N ARG A 4 55.06 -36.40 22.33
CA ARG A 4 54.73 -35.47 23.40
C ARG A 4 53.62 -36.10 24.24
N MET A 5 54.08 -36.82 25.25
CA MET A 5 53.28 -37.45 26.29
C MET A 5 52.71 -36.37 27.20
N TRP A 6 51.43 -36.51 27.53
CA TRP A 6 50.65 -35.58 28.34
C TRP A 6 51.11 -35.58 29.80
N PHE A 7 51.11 -34.41 30.44
CA PHE A 7 50.78 -34.32 31.85
C PHE A 7 49.68 -33.29 32.07
N VAL A 8 48.62 -33.79 32.70
CA VAL A 8 47.38 -33.14 33.06
C VAL A 8 47.63 -32.28 34.30
N CYS A 9 47.31 -30.99 34.23
CA CYS A 9 47.03 -30.19 35.41
C CYS A 9 45.65 -29.55 35.24
N ARG A 10 44.67 -30.19 35.86
CA ARG A 10 43.26 -29.77 35.92
C ARG A 10 43.15 -28.64 36.94
N ALA A 11 43.30 -27.39 36.51
CA ALA A 11 42.99 -26.25 37.35
C ALA A 11 41.47 -26.20 37.60
N ALA A 12 41.08 -26.31 38.86
CA ALA A 12 39.70 -26.25 39.30
C ALA A 12 39.11 -24.87 38.95
N ARG A 13 38.06 -24.85 38.12
CA ARG A 13 37.19 -23.68 37.96
C ARG A 13 36.43 -23.50 39.28
N ALA A 14 36.84 -22.51 40.08
CA ALA A 14 35.97 -21.96 41.11
C ALA A 14 34.80 -21.26 40.40
N ALA A 15 33.68 -21.97 40.27
CA ALA A 15 32.42 -21.36 39.89
C ALA A 15 31.97 -20.49 41.07
N ALA A 16 32.31 -19.19 41.03
CA ALA A 16 31.64 -18.21 41.85
C ALA A 16 30.16 -18.25 41.46
N PHE A 17 29.37 -18.85 42.34
CA PHE A 17 27.92 -18.86 42.29
C PHE A 17 27.46 -17.43 42.56
N PHE A 18 27.48 -16.59 41.53
CA PHE A 18 26.74 -15.34 41.56
C PHE A 18 25.27 -15.76 41.55
N PRO A 19 24.49 -15.54 42.62
CA PRO A 19 23.06 -15.70 42.50
C PRO A 19 22.63 -14.76 41.37
N ASN A 20 21.93 -15.32 40.38
CA ASN A 20 21.24 -14.53 39.37
C ASN A 20 20.27 -13.62 40.13
N PHE A 21 20.72 -12.41 40.46
CA PHE A 21 19.84 -11.35 40.90
C PHE A 21 19.11 -10.94 39.63
N VAL A 22 18.01 -11.64 39.36
CA VAL A 22 16.99 -11.19 38.41
C VAL A 22 16.46 -9.90 39.02
N ALA A 23 17.09 -8.79 38.66
CA ALA A 23 16.50 -7.49 38.85
C ALA A 23 15.19 -7.53 38.05
N ASN A 24 14.08 -7.69 38.76
CA ASN A 24 12.75 -7.39 38.26
C ASN A 24 12.75 -5.88 38.01
N THR A 25 13.30 -5.46 36.88
CA THR A 25 13.17 -4.09 36.43
C THR A 25 11.68 -3.91 36.17
N PRO A 26 11.00 -3.02 36.92
CA PRO A 26 9.61 -2.73 36.59
C PRO A 26 9.64 -2.20 35.17
N SER A 27 9.01 -2.94 34.24
CA SER A 27 8.75 -2.43 32.91
C SER A 27 8.06 -1.08 33.13
N LEU A 28 8.70 0.02 32.70
CA LEU A 28 8.08 1.32 32.68
C LEU A 28 6.85 1.20 31.78
N SER A 29 5.71 0.89 32.38
CA SER A 29 4.43 0.85 31.71
C SER A 29 4.18 2.28 31.28
N ALA A 30 4.48 2.59 30.02
CA ALA A 30 4.26 3.91 29.45
C ALA A 30 2.78 4.25 29.63
N ARG A 31 2.46 5.07 30.63
CA ARG A 31 1.11 5.60 30.82
C ARG A 31 0.87 6.59 29.69
N SER A 32 0.09 6.20 28.70
CA SER A 32 -0.45 7.14 27.73
C SER A 32 -1.46 8.03 28.45
N TYR A 33 -1.29 9.35 28.37
CA TYR A 33 -2.27 10.29 28.89
C TYR A 33 -3.57 10.22 28.07
N LYS A 34 -4.72 10.19 28.75
CA LYS A 34 -6.06 10.23 28.15
C LYS A 34 -6.83 11.40 28.76
N SER A 35 -7.11 12.42 27.96
CA SER A 35 -7.88 13.60 28.37
C SER A 35 -9.37 13.28 28.50
N ALA A 36 -10.18 14.22 29.01
CA ALA A 36 -11.64 14.11 28.97
C ALA A 36 -12.19 14.03 27.53
N VAL A 37 -11.48 14.65 26.58
CA VAL A 37 -11.81 14.77 25.16
C VAL A 37 -10.89 13.85 24.33
N SER A 38 -10.65 12.63 24.82
CA SER A 38 -9.82 11.65 24.09
C SER A 38 -10.63 11.02 22.95
N LEU A 39 -9.94 10.60 21.88
CA LEU A 39 -10.57 9.96 20.72
C LEU A 39 -11.40 8.72 21.12
N ASP A 40 -10.93 7.93 22.09
CA ASP A 40 -11.68 6.78 22.63
C ASP A 40 -13.06 7.15 23.21
N LYS A 41 -13.23 8.40 23.65
CA LYS A 41 -14.46 8.90 24.29
C LYS A 41 -15.40 9.60 23.30
N ILE A 42 -14.84 10.31 22.33
CA ILE A 42 -15.62 11.00 21.30
C ILE A 42 -16.08 10.01 20.21
N TYR A 43 -15.26 8.99 19.92
CA TYR A 43 -15.51 7.98 18.90
C TYR A 43 -15.38 6.57 19.48
N PRO A 44 -16.32 6.16 20.36
CA PRO A 44 -16.22 4.88 21.09
C PRO A 44 -16.31 3.64 20.18
N ASP A 45 -17.02 3.74 19.06
CA ASP A 45 -17.20 2.64 18.11
C ASP A 45 -16.02 2.50 17.11
N SER A 46 -15.09 3.46 17.12
CA SER A 46 -13.94 3.46 16.21
C SER A 46 -12.77 2.67 16.81
N ASP A 47 -12.15 1.83 15.99
CA ASP A 47 -10.95 1.12 16.38
C ASP A 47 -9.70 1.97 16.11
N LEU A 48 -9.04 2.48 17.17
CA LEU A 48 -7.84 3.31 17.06
C LEU A 48 -6.54 2.50 16.85
N ASN A 49 -6.64 1.17 16.67
CA ASN A 49 -5.49 0.31 16.41
C ASN A 49 -4.95 0.54 14.98
N HIS A 50 -4.01 1.48 14.86
CA HIS A 50 -3.29 1.84 13.63
C HIS A 50 -2.43 0.71 13.02
N VAL A 51 -2.24 -0.41 13.73
CA VAL A 51 -1.52 -1.60 13.24
C VAL A 51 -2.42 -2.49 12.39
N LYS A 52 -3.75 -2.34 12.49
CA LYS A 52 -4.68 -3.13 11.69
C LYS A 52 -4.56 -2.73 10.21
N PRO A 53 -4.18 -3.66 9.31
CA PRO A 53 -4.22 -3.38 7.88
C PRO A 53 -5.68 -3.15 7.48
N VAL A 54 -5.98 -1.96 6.95
CA VAL A 54 -7.29 -1.71 6.35
C VAL A 54 -7.38 -2.56 5.08
N GLU A 55 -8.37 -3.43 5.01
CA GLU A 55 -8.65 -4.19 3.80
C GLU A 55 -9.27 -3.25 2.77
N ALA A 56 -8.73 -3.25 1.55
CA ALA A 56 -9.29 -2.44 0.47
C ALA A 56 -10.71 -2.91 0.15
N PRO A 57 -11.67 -1.99 -0.02
CA PRO A 57 -13.05 -2.36 -0.31
C PRO A 57 -13.10 -3.06 -1.67
N GLN A 58 -13.64 -4.28 -1.68
CA GLN A 58 -13.73 -5.11 -2.87
C GLN A 58 -14.95 -4.70 -3.69
N SER A 59 -14.77 -4.51 -5.00
CA SER A 59 -15.90 -4.29 -5.92
C SER A 59 -16.77 -5.55 -5.97
N THR A 60 -18.07 -5.39 -5.71
CA THR A 60 -19.04 -6.44 -6.06
C THR A 60 -19.24 -6.42 -7.58
N ASN A 61 -19.58 -7.55 -8.19
CA ASN A 61 -19.65 -7.70 -9.66
C ASN A 61 -20.57 -6.70 -10.38
N GLU A 62 -21.44 -6.03 -9.64
CA GLU A 62 -22.45 -5.10 -10.16
C GLU A 62 -22.13 -3.63 -9.89
N VAL A 63 -21.40 -3.33 -8.80
CA VAL A 63 -21.17 -1.96 -8.33
C VAL A 63 -19.68 -1.70 -8.12
N PHE A 64 -19.20 -0.65 -8.78
CA PHE A 64 -17.84 -0.19 -8.65
C PHE A 64 -17.57 0.42 -7.26
N SER A 65 -16.54 -0.09 -6.58
CA SER A 65 -16.23 0.27 -5.20
C SER A 65 -15.48 1.61 -5.05
N GLY A 66 -15.12 2.29 -6.13
CA GLY A 66 -14.31 3.51 -6.05
C GLY A 66 -12.81 3.27 -5.84
N TYR A 67 -12.40 2.02 -5.60
CA TYR A 67 -11.01 1.67 -5.33
C TYR A 67 -10.28 1.26 -6.61
N ILE A 68 -9.18 1.95 -6.91
CA ILE A 68 -8.31 1.65 -8.04
C ILE A 68 -6.97 1.11 -7.52
N PRO A 69 -6.63 -0.16 -7.82
CA PRO A 69 -5.37 -0.76 -7.40
C PRO A 69 -4.21 -0.23 -8.24
N MET A 70 -3.40 0.67 -7.66
CA MET A 70 -2.27 1.33 -8.35
C MET A 70 -1.17 0.36 -8.83
N ASN A 71 -1.05 -0.82 -8.22
CA ASN A 71 -0.12 -1.87 -8.66
C ASN A 71 -0.47 -2.46 -10.03
N ARG A 72 -1.72 -2.35 -10.47
CA ARG A 72 -2.19 -2.87 -11.77
C ARG A 72 -2.26 -1.77 -12.85
N VAL A 73 -1.94 -0.53 -12.48
CA VAL A 73 -1.92 0.63 -13.39
C VAL A 73 -0.49 0.95 -13.77
N GLU A 74 -0.20 1.01 -15.07
CA GLU A 74 1.11 1.43 -15.56
C GLU A 74 1.15 2.96 -15.63
N VAL A 75 2.01 3.58 -14.80
CA VAL A 75 2.24 5.03 -14.80
C VAL A 75 3.50 5.34 -15.59
N ARG A 76 3.37 6.14 -16.65
CA ARG A 76 4.51 6.69 -17.41
C ARG A 76 4.65 8.18 -17.16
N GLU A 77 5.72 8.56 -16.47
CA GLU A 77 6.01 9.96 -16.12
C GLU A 77 7.15 10.59 -16.91
N ASN A 78 7.98 9.76 -17.57
CA ASN A 78 9.18 10.24 -18.25
C ASN A 78 8.88 10.51 -19.72
N ASN A 79 8.56 11.77 -20.02
CA ASN A 79 8.30 12.25 -21.36
C ASN A 79 9.36 13.30 -21.75
N PRO A 80 10.22 13.02 -22.76
CA PRO A 80 11.32 13.91 -23.14
C PRO A 80 10.87 15.30 -23.59
N GLY A 81 9.71 15.39 -24.24
CA GLY A 81 9.15 16.67 -24.72
C GLY A 81 8.36 17.45 -23.67
N ASN A 82 7.86 16.79 -22.63
CA ASN A 82 7.12 17.44 -21.56
C ASN A 82 7.36 16.69 -20.23
N PRO A 83 8.28 17.15 -19.38
CA PRO A 83 8.65 16.43 -18.16
C PRO A 83 7.52 16.36 -17.12
N PHE A 84 6.46 17.15 -17.26
CA PHE A 84 5.33 17.18 -16.35
C PHE A 84 4.16 16.29 -16.82
N ARG A 85 4.18 15.84 -18.08
CA ARG A 85 3.11 15.01 -18.65
C ARG A 85 3.15 13.60 -18.05
N VAL A 86 2.02 13.17 -17.53
CA VAL A 86 1.80 11.82 -17.01
C VAL A 86 0.83 11.08 -17.93
N GLU A 87 1.15 9.83 -18.26
CA GLU A 87 0.25 8.90 -18.94
C GLU A 87 -0.04 7.72 -18.02
N LEU A 88 -1.32 7.39 -17.86
CA LEU A 88 -1.78 6.16 -17.22
C LEU A 88 -2.24 5.18 -18.30
N ARG A 89 -1.79 3.93 -18.18
CA ARG A 89 -2.22 2.84 -19.05
C ARG A 89 -2.86 1.74 -18.22
N VAL A 90 -4.09 1.37 -18.57
CA VAL A 90 -4.89 0.36 -17.86
C VAL A 90 -5.33 -0.71 -18.84
N HIS A 91 -5.04 -1.97 -18.54
CA HIS A 91 -5.51 -3.09 -19.34
C HIS A 91 -6.96 -3.41 -18.99
N LEU A 92 -7.89 -3.12 -19.91
CA LEU A 92 -9.32 -3.26 -19.62
C LEU A 92 -9.72 -4.71 -19.29
N ASP A 93 -9.12 -5.72 -19.93
CA ASP A 93 -9.49 -7.13 -19.65
C ASP A 93 -8.97 -7.65 -18.30
N SER A 94 -7.86 -7.11 -17.80
CA SER A 94 -7.22 -7.54 -16.54
C SER A 94 -7.79 -6.79 -15.32
N ALA A 95 -8.64 -5.80 -15.56
CA ALA A 95 -9.15 -4.89 -14.55
C ALA A 95 -10.31 -5.49 -13.74
N GLU A 96 -10.02 -6.44 -12.84
CA GLU A 96 -11.01 -7.10 -11.97
C GLU A 96 -11.85 -6.13 -11.13
N TRP A 97 -11.29 -4.96 -10.77
CA TRP A 97 -11.96 -3.94 -9.95
C TRP A 97 -13.05 -3.16 -10.70
N ILE A 98 -13.11 -3.30 -12.04
CA ILE A 98 -14.13 -2.69 -12.90
C ILE A 98 -15.14 -3.78 -13.28
N PRO A 99 -16.45 -3.57 -13.12
CA PRO A 99 -17.46 -4.53 -13.54
C PRO A 99 -17.42 -4.77 -15.04
N GLN A 100 -17.76 -6.00 -15.48
CA GLN A 100 -17.68 -6.38 -16.90
C GLN A 100 -18.51 -5.47 -17.81
N SER A 101 -19.70 -5.06 -17.34
CA SER A 101 -20.57 -4.10 -18.03
C SER A 101 -19.89 -2.74 -18.25
N GLY A 102 -19.10 -2.27 -17.29
CA GLY A 102 -18.29 -1.06 -17.38
C GLY A 102 -17.17 -1.21 -18.42
N ARG A 103 -16.45 -2.33 -18.41
CA ARG A 103 -15.37 -2.61 -19.38
C ARG A 103 -15.88 -2.60 -20.82
N ASP A 104 -17.00 -3.27 -21.08
CA ASP A 104 -17.57 -3.36 -22.43
C ASP A 104 -18.07 -2.00 -22.93
N ARG A 105 -18.58 -1.16 -22.04
CA ARG A 105 -18.97 0.23 -22.36
C ARG A 105 -17.75 1.08 -22.66
N LEU A 106 -16.69 1.01 -21.84
CA LEU A 106 -15.44 1.73 -22.06
C LEU A 106 -14.80 1.34 -23.40
N LYS A 107 -14.80 0.05 -23.76
CA LYS A 107 -14.29 -0.42 -25.06
C LYS A 107 -15.02 0.21 -26.26
N LYS A 108 -16.33 0.43 -26.15
CA LYS A 108 -17.14 1.03 -27.22
C LYS A 108 -16.91 2.53 -27.33
N LEU A 109 -16.86 3.22 -26.19
CA LEU A 109 -16.81 4.68 -26.13
C LEU A 109 -15.39 5.23 -26.30
N ALA A 110 -14.43 4.66 -25.59
CA ALA A 110 -13.05 5.13 -25.55
C ALA A 110 -12.17 4.46 -26.61
N LYS A 111 -12.75 4.00 -27.72
CA LYS A 111 -12.03 3.27 -28.79
C LYS A 111 -10.82 4.05 -29.33
N VAL A 112 -10.89 5.37 -29.36
CA VAL A 112 -9.80 6.26 -29.79
C VAL A 112 -8.61 6.27 -28.82
N TYR A 113 -8.87 6.01 -27.54
CA TYR A 113 -7.88 6.03 -26.46
C TYR A 113 -7.33 4.62 -26.14
N ILE A 114 -7.72 3.60 -26.90
CA ILE A 114 -7.28 2.22 -26.70
C ILE A 114 -6.12 1.92 -27.64
N ASP A 115 -5.02 1.45 -27.04
CA ASP A 115 -3.83 1.00 -27.75
C ASP A 115 -4.06 -0.38 -28.40
N ALA A 116 -3.16 -0.81 -29.29
CA ALA A 116 -3.26 -2.10 -29.98
C ALA A 116 -3.31 -3.30 -29.00
N ASP A 117 -2.68 -3.15 -27.83
CA ASP A 117 -2.66 -4.13 -26.75
C ASP A 117 -3.94 -4.12 -25.88
N GLY A 118 -4.97 -3.36 -26.25
CA GLY A 118 -6.21 -3.25 -25.46
C GLY A 118 -6.07 -2.42 -24.19
N LYS A 119 -4.99 -1.63 -24.09
CA LYS A 119 -4.73 -0.72 -22.95
C LYS A 119 -5.42 0.62 -23.18
N LEU A 120 -6.22 1.06 -22.23
CA LEU A 120 -6.78 2.42 -22.19
C LEU A 120 -5.68 3.39 -21.77
N VAL A 121 -5.38 4.37 -22.62
CA VAL A 121 -4.34 5.38 -22.39
C VAL A 121 -4.99 6.73 -22.05
N VAL A 122 -4.71 7.23 -20.84
CA VAL A 122 -5.20 8.54 -20.37
C VAL A 122 -4.00 9.40 -20.00
N SER A 123 -3.92 10.62 -20.55
CA SER A 123 -2.83 11.55 -20.22
C SER A 123 -3.31 12.87 -19.62
N SER A 124 -2.48 13.46 -18.76
CA SER A 124 -2.68 14.79 -18.17
C SER A 124 -1.36 15.55 -18.02
N ASP A 125 -1.38 16.81 -18.39
CA ASP A 125 -0.26 17.76 -18.33
C ASP A 125 -0.69 19.15 -17.85
N LYS A 126 -1.82 19.23 -17.13
CA LYS A 126 -2.42 20.48 -16.66
C LYS A 126 -1.52 21.27 -15.69
N THR A 127 -0.72 20.56 -14.89
CA THR A 127 0.08 21.16 -13.82
C THR A 127 1.54 20.79 -13.89
N LYS A 128 2.41 21.62 -13.28
CA LYS A 128 3.84 21.32 -13.09
C LYS A 128 4.13 20.29 -11.99
N LYS A 129 3.09 19.75 -11.34
CA LYS A 129 3.21 18.74 -10.27
C LYS A 129 2.68 17.40 -10.78
N LYS A 130 3.57 16.42 -10.89
CA LYS A 130 3.23 15.08 -11.41
C LYS A 130 2.17 14.36 -10.58
N LEU A 131 2.26 14.45 -9.25
CA LEU A 131 1.27 13.83 -8.35
C LEU A 131 -0.16 14.32 -8.62
N VAL A 132 -0.32 15.61 -8.93
CA VAL A 132 -1.63 16.19 -9.28
C VAL A 132 -2.10 15.67 -10.62
N ASN A 133 -1.19 15.56 -11.60
CA ASN A 133 -1.53 15.03 -12.91
C ASN A 133 -1.88 13.52 -12.86
N VAL A 134 -1.28 12.74 -11.95
CA VAL A 134 -1.69 11.34 -11.70
C VAL A 134 -3.12 11.30 -11.17
N ALA A 135 -3.44 12.11 -10.15
CA ALA A 135 -4.78 12.19 -9.61
C ALA A 135 -5.80 12.59 -10.68
N ASP A 136 -5.49 13.59 -11.52
CA ASP A 136 -6.34 13.98 -12.65
C ASP A 136 -6.59 12.82 -13.63
N CYS A 137 -5.56 12.00 -13.93
CA CYS A 137 -5.72 10.88 -14.83
C CYS A 137 -6.63 9.79 -14.23
N VAL A 138 -6.49 9.52 -12.93
CA VAL A 138 -7.37 8.60 -12.20
C VAL A 138 -8.80 9.13 -12.18
N ASP A 139 -8.99 10.42 -11.90
CA ASP A 139 -10.31 11.05 -11.85
C ASP A 139 -11.02 11.03 -13.21
N LYS A 140 -10.29 11.24 -14.31
CA LYS A 140 -10.85 11.11 -15.66
C LYS A 140 -11.39 9.71 -15.93
N GLN A 141 -10.67 8.66 -15.53
CA GLN A 141 -11.13 7.27 -15.66
C GLN A 141 -12.41 7.02 -14.85
N LEU A 142 -12.49 7.60 -13.64
CA LEU A 142 -13.64 7.47 -12.75
C LEU A 142 -14.87 8.27 -13.22
N THR A 143 -14.65 9.44 -13.81
CA THR A 143 -15.74 10.31 -14.28
C THR A 143 -16.45 9.69 -15.49
N GLU A 144 -15.69 9.07 -16.38
CA GLU A 144 -16.24 8.32 -17.52
C GLU A 144 -17.19 7.19 -17.09
N GLU A 145 -16.97 6.64 -15.89
CA GLU A 145 -17.86 5.65 -15.28
C GLU A 145 -19.05 6.30 -14.54
N LYS A 146 -18.81 7.32 -13.71
CA LYS A 146 -19.81 7.94 -12.83
C LYS A 146 -20.89 8.73 -13.56
N ASP A 147 -20.54 9.47 -14.61
CA ASP A 147 -21.50 10.33 -15.35
C ASP A 147 -22.56 9.52 -16.11
N LYS A 148 -22.48 8.18 -16.10
CA LYS A 148 -23.33 7.29 -16.92
C LYS A 148 -24.02 6.18 -16.13
N ALA A 149 -23.95 6.24 -14.79
CA ALA A 149 -24.77 5.43 -13.90
C ALA A 149 -26.11 6.12 -13.52
N SER A 150 -26.29 7.39 -13.91
CA SER A 150 -27.53 8.17 -13.80
C SER A 150 -28.31 8.22 -15.10
#